data_AF-A0A1W0WFL3-F1
#
_entry.id   AF-A0A1W0WFL3-F1
#
_cell.length_a   1.000
_cell.length_b   1.000
_cell.length_c   1.000
_cell.angle_alpha   90.00
_cell.angle_beta   90.00
_cell.angle_gamma   90.00
#
_symmetry.space_group_name_H-M   'P 1'
#
loop_
_entity.id
_entity.type
_entity.pdbx_description
1 polymer ?
#
loop_
_entity_poly.entity_id
_entity_poly.type
_entity_poly.pdbx_seq_one_letter_code
_entity_poly.pdbx_strand_id
1 'polypeptide(L)'
;MPRNKIAPPDALDVISDLKFDLEKVAAVHDLCSSSAENPDSSKKGTFDAEIRDLLEVLNRIPHFVSTSSCSGRVILFSQEGSGKGACRWHFVRHQNDFTEDSLVDCLRDFAEPAKLAENVDAVLKFEPFILHVRCRTLADAQILHALSVQAGFRNSGITIRRKGKEGFAIHVAVRCTLHFEMPVTLGGELIVSPASFLKLAAELRGKMDRNAALILRFFDALKVKFRSDGDGNADAIQADGDL
;
A
#
# COMPACT_ATOMS: atom_id res chain seq x y z
N MET A 1 -26.93 -36.53 13.94
CA MET A 1 -26.02 -35.37 14.02
C MET A 1 -25.05 -35.43 12.85
N PRO A 2 -24.95 -34.41 11.98
CA PRO A 2 -23.94 -34.42 10.94
C PRO A 2 -22.58 -34.17 11.61
N ARG A 3 -21.65 -35.12 11.47
CA ARG A 3 -20.27 -34.97 11.93
C ARG A 3 -19.65 -33.81 11.15
N ASN A 4 -19.24 -32.76 11.85
CA ASN A 4 -18.34 -31.75 11.33
C ASN A 4 -17.08 -32.47 10.83
N LYS A 5 -17.00 -32.69 9.52
CA LYS A 5 -15.78 -33.11 8.85
C LYS A 5 -14.84 -31.91 8.87
N ILE A 6 -13.97 -31.85 9.87
CA ILE A 6 -12.78 -31.02 9.80
C ILE A 6 -12.03 -31.49 8.54
N ALA A 7 -11.79 -30.58 7.61
CA ALA A 7 -11.09 -30.90 6.38
C ALA A 7 -9.72 -31.54 6.71
N PRO A 8 -9.28 -32.56 5.97
CA PRO A 8 -8.00 -33.21 6.22
C PRO A 8 -6.85 -32.19 6.18
N PRO A 9 -5.76 -32.40 6.93
CA PRO A 9 -4.63 -31.47 7.04
C PRO A 9 -4.03 -31.06 5.68
N ASP A 10 -4.10 -31.96 4.70
CA ASP A 10 -3.53 -31.78 3.34
C ASP A 10 -4.42 -30.95 2.40
N ALA A 11 -5.57 -30.44 2.86
CA ALA A 11 -6.47 -29.66 2.02
C ALA A 11 -5.95 -28.24 1.68
N LEU A 12 -4.92 -27.76 2.40
CA LEU A 12 -4.36 -26.42 2.19
C LEU A 12 -3.36 -26.35 1.03
N ASP A 13 -2.68 -27.45 0.71
CA ASP A 13 -1.75 -27.54 -0.44
C ASP A 13 -2.49 -27.56 -1.80
N VAL A 14 -3.82 -27.62 -1.77
CA VAL A 14 -4.71 -27.60 -2.95
C VAL A 14 -5.30 -26.19 -3.20
N ILE A 15 -4.99 -25.21 -2.35
CA ILE A 15 -5.53 -23.84 -2.48
C ILE A 15 -4.65 -23.03 -3.43
N SER A 16 -5.00 -23.10 -4.71
CA SER A 16 -4.36 -22.35 -5.79
C SER A 16 -5.37 -21.54 -6.60
N ASP A 17 -4.88 -20.49 -7.22
CA ASP A 17 -5.60 -19.69 -8.19
C ASP A 17 -5.31 -20.19 -9.61
N LEU A 18 -6.23 -20.95 -10.19
CA LEU A 18 -6.01 -21.63 -11.48
C LEU A 18 -5.94 -20.67 -12.67
N LYS A 19 -6.44 -19.43 -12.51
CA LYS A 19 -6.39 -18.39 -13.54
C LYS A 19 -5.28 -17.37 -13.34
N PHE A 20 -4.45 -17.55 -12.31
CA PHE A 20 -3.42 -16.59 -11.94
C PHE A 20 -2.52 -16.23 -13.12
N ASP A 21 -1.96 -17.23 -13.82
CA ASP A 21 -1.00 -17.00 -14.90
C ASP A 21 -1.64 -16.26 -16.09
N LEU A 22 -2.90 -16.59 -16.42
CA LEU A 22 -3.67 -15.94 -17.50
C LEU A 22 -3.99 -14.48 -17.18
N GLU A 23 -4.38 -14.20 -15.94
CA GLU A 23 -4.84 -12.88 -15.52
C GLU A 23 -3.67 -11.96 -15.10
N LYS A 24 -2.52 -12.52 -14.72
CA LYS A 24 -1.34 -11.76 -14.31
C LYS A 24 -0.77 -10.92 -15.45
N VAL A 25 -0.67 -11.46 -16.66
CA VAL A 25 -0.11 -10.71 -17.81
C VAL A 25 -0.94 -9.47 -18.10
N ALA A 26 -2.27 -9.62 -18.12
CA ALA A 26 -3.20 -8.50 -18.30
C ALA A 26 -3.07 -7.48 -17.15
N ALA A 27 -3.05 -7.95 -15.90
CA ALA A 27 -2.91 -7.06 -14.75
C ALA A 27 -1.59 -6.28 -14.77
N VAL A 28 -0.46 -6.92 -15.08
CA VAL A 28 0.83 -6.22 -15.19
C VAL A 28 0.82 -5.22 -16.35
N HIS A 29 0.24 -5.58 -17.49
CA HIS A 29 0.09 -4.68 -18.64
C HIS A 29 -0.75 -3.43 -18.28
N ASP A 30 -1.88 -3.61 -17.61
CA ASP A 30 -2.76 -2.52 -17.17
C ASP A 30 -2.05 -1.59 -16.18
N LEU A 31 -1.22 -2.13 -15.29
CA LEU A 31 -0.39 -1.32 -14.38
C LEU A 31 0.69 -0.57 -15.18
N CYS A 32 1.45 -1.25 -16.04
CA CYS A 32 2.54 -0.62 -16.80
C CYS A 32 2.08 0.41 -17.86
N SER A 33 0.84 0.31 -18.34
CA SER A 33 0.27 1.26 -19.31
C SER A 33 -0.39 2.48 -18.69
N SER A 34 -0.48 2.55 -17.36
CA SER A 34 -1.03 3.71 -16.66
C SER A 34 -0.14 4.94 -16.84
N SER A 35 -0.75 6.03 -17.29
CA SER A 35 -0.10 7.31 -17.58
C SER A 35 -1.09 8.45 -17.31
N ALA A 36 -0.64 9.70 -17.46
CA ALA A 36 -1.56 10.84 -17.41
C ALA A 36 -2.67 10.76 -18.49
N GLU A 37 -2.43 10.03 -19.58
CA GLU A 37 -3.37 9.81 -20.70
C GLU A 37 -4.28 8.59 -20.48
N ASN A 38 -3.86 7.64 -19.64
CA ASN A 38 -4.63 6.46 -19.21
C ASN A 38 -4.55 6.31 -17.68
N PRO A 39 -5.35 7.07 -16.93
CA PRO A 39 -5.25 7.09 -15.48
C PRO A 39 -5.66 5.75 -14.85
N ASP A 40 -4.95 5.35 -13.80
CA ASP A 40 -5.33 4.19 -13.00
C ASP A 40 -6.61 4.46 -12.17
N SER A 41 -7.11 3.45 -11.47
CA SER A 41 -8.33 3.59 -10.64
C SER A 41 -8.13 4.42 -9.36
N SER A 42 -6.93 4.96 -9.12
CA SER A 42 -6.67 5.82 -7.97
C SER A 42 -7.16 7.24 -8.26
N LYS A 43 -7.46 8.01 -7.20
CA LYS A 43 -7.78 9.44 -7.36
C LYS A 43 -6.61 10.25 -7.96
N LYS A 44 -5.37 9.77 -7.84
CA LYS A 44 -4.17 10.40 -8.40
C LYS A 44 -3.99 10.07 -9.88
N GLY A 45 -4.56 8.96 -10.34
CA GLY A 45 -4.46 8.47 -11.72
C GLY A 45 -3.09 7.90 -12.11
N THR A 46 -2.11 7.85 -11.20
CA THR A 46 -0.74 7.38 -11.48
C THR A 46 -0.12 6.70 -10.26
N PHE A 47 0.86 5.82 -10.49
CA PHE A 47 1.67 5.24 -9.42
C PHE A 47 2.49 6.28 -8.67
N ASP A 48 2.60 6.06 -7.36
CA ASP A 48 3.55 6.76 -6.50
C ASP A 48 4.98 6.36 -6.88
N ALA A 49 5.81 7.36 -7.20
CA ALA A 49 7.20 7.14 -7.61
C ALA A 49 8.00 6.42 -6.51
N GLU A 50 7.64 6.67 -5.25
CA GLU A 50 8.29 6.16 -4.05
C GLU A 50 8.26 4.64 -3.89
N ILE A 51 7.30 3.97 -4.55
CA ILE A 51 7.14 2.52 -4.46
C ILE A 51 7.23 1.83 -5.83
N ARG A 52 7.62 2.56 -6.88
CA ARG A 52 7.71 2.04 -8.25
C ARG A 52 8.64 0.83 -8.34
N ASP A 53 9.87 0.95 -7.85
CA ASP A 53 10.87 -0.14 -7.89
C ASP A 53 10.39 -1.39 -7.14
N LEU A 54 9.72 -1.19 -5.99
CA LEU A 54 9.12 -2.27 -5.22
C LEU A 54 8.07 -3.01 -6.06
N LEU A 55 7.15 -2.27 -6.69
CA LEU A 55 6.09 -2.86 -7.52
C LEU A 55 6.66 -3.57 -8.74
N GLU A 56 7.68 -3.01 -9.39
CA GLU A 56 8.36 -3.65 -10.52
C GLU A 56 9.01 -4.97 -10.14
N VAL A 57 9.76 -5.01 -9.04
CA VAL A 57 10.38 -6.26 -8.55
C VAL A 57 9.31 -7.26 -8.11
N LEU A 58 8.30 -6.82 -7.35
CA LEU A 58 7.20 -7.69 -6.91
C LEU A 58 6.48 -8.35 -8.09
N ASN A 59 6.14 -7.57 -9.12
CA ASN A 59 5.39 -8.07 -10.28
C ASN A 59 6.22 -9.00 -11.17
N ARG A 60 7.56 -8.90 -11.14
CA ARG A 60 8.46 -9.85 -11.80
C ARG A 60 8.51 -11.22 -11.12
N ILE A 61 8.22 -11.31 -9.82
CA ILE A 61 8.19 -12.60 -9.10
C ILE A 61 7.01 -13.42 -9.65
N PRO A 62 7.23 -14.63 -10.21
CA PRO A 62 6.19 -15.39 -10.91
C PRO A 62 4.89 -15.56 -10.11
N HIS A 63 4.99 -15.69 -8.79
CA HIS A 63 3.89 -16.02 -7.89
C HIS A 63 3.03 -14.84 -7.40
N PHE A 64 3.40 -13.59 -7.74
CA PHE A 64 2.73 -12.39 -7.22
C PHE A 64 2.29 -11.43 -8.32
N VAL A 65 1.21 -10.70 -8.06
CA VAL A 65 0.82 -9.51 -8.83
C VAL A 65 0.17 -8.48 -7.91
N SER A 66 0.64 -7.23 -7.93
CA SER A 66 0.02 -6.12 -7.20
C SER A 66 -1.34 -5.79 -7.83
N THR A 67 -2.36 -5.50 -7.02
CA THR A 67 -3.70 -5.12 -7.52
C THR A 67 -4.12 -3.71 -7.10
N SER A 68 -3.53 -3.17 -6.04
CA SER A 68 -3.66 -1.76 -5.64
C SER A 68 -2.58 -1.40 -4.63
N SER A 69 -2.17 -0.14 -4.62
CA SER A 69 -1.11 0.35 -3.74
C SER A 69 -1.21 1.84 -3.44
N CYS A 70 -0.65 2.28 -2.31
CA CYS A 70 -0.35 3.68 -2.02
C CYS A 70 0.92 3.72 -1.16
N SER A 71 1.82 4.65 -1.47
CA SER A 71 3.09 4.86 -0.75
C SER A 71 2.89 5.42 0.66
N GLY A 72 1.73 6.04 0.91
CA GLY A 72 1.39 6.76 2.13
C GLY A 72 1.23 8.25 1.88
N ARG A 73 0.31 8.89 2.61
CA ARG A 73 -0.10 10.27 2.34
C ARG A 73 -0.58 11.00 3.58
N VAL A 74 -0.37 12.31 3.59
CA VAL A 74 -1.03 13.25 4.50
C VAL A 74 -2.19 13.90 3.76
N ILE A 75 -3.34 13.99 4.43
CA ILE A 75 -4.58 14.51 3.87
C ILE A 75 -5.21 15.47 4.87
N LEU A 76 -5.62 16.66 4.41
CA LEU A 76 -6.63 17.46 5.09
C LEU A 76 -7.88 17.43 4.22
N PHE A 77 -9.00 16.96 4.78
CA PHE A 77 -10.25 16.88 4.05
C PHE A 77 -11.42 17.26 4.93
N SER A 78 -12.50 17.75 4.31
CA SER A 78 -13.76 18.01 4.98
C SER A 78 -14.89 17.19 4.34
N GLN A 79 -15.91 16.88 5.13
CA GLN A 79 -17.06 16.10 4.68
C GLN A 79 -18.24 17.02 4.36
N GLU A 80 -18.70 16.97 3.12
CA GLU A 80 -19.85 17.74 2.64
C GLU A 80 -21.12 16.88 2.63
N GLY A 81 -21.63 16.55 3.82
CA GLY A 81 -22.85 15.75 3.96
C GLY A 81 -22.63 14.23 4.01
N SER A 82 -23.73 13.48 3.97
CA SER A 82 -23.76 12.04 4.27
C SER A 82 -23.66 11.17 3.01
N GLY A 83 -22.44 10.93 2.50
CA GLY A 83 -22.24 10.01 1.37
C GLY A 83 -20.78 9.67 1.07
N LYS A 84 -20.53 8.48 0.50
CA LYS A 84 -19.22 8.07 -0.04
C LYS A 84 -18.91 8.86 -1.32
N GLY A 85 -18.38 10.07 -1.17
CA GLY A 85 -18.06 10.97 -2.29
C GLY A 85 -18.17 12.45 -1.94
N ALA A 86 -18.86 12.76 -0.85
CA ALA A 86 -19.04 14.10 -0.31
C ALA A 86 -17.81 14.50 0.55
N CYS A 87 -16.63 14.49 -0.06
CA CYS A 87 -15.36 14.73 0.61
C CYS A 87 -14.52 15.70 -0.22
N ARG A 88 -14.32 16.91 0.31
CA ARG A 88 -13.46 17.94 -0.29
C ARG A 88 -12.05 17.77 0.26
N TRP A 89 -11.07 17.61 -0.64
CA TRP A 89 -9.65 17.54 -0.28
C TRP A 89 -9.04 18.95 -0.31
N HIS A 90 -8.60 19.43 0.84
CA HIS A 90 -7.91 20.71 0.99
C HIS A 90 -6.40 20.54 0.81
N PHE A 91 -5.88 19.37 1.19
CA PHE A 91 -4.47 19.03 1.10
C PHE A 91 -4.31 17.54 0.85
N VAL A 92 -3.46 17.16 -0.11
CA VAL A 92 -2.96 15.79 -0.25
C VAL A 92 -1.52 15.83 -0.71
N ARG A 93 -0.62 15.20 0.06
CA ARG A 93 0.79 15.02 -0.31
C ARG A 93 1.27 13.62 0.04
N HIS A 94 2.01 13.03 -0.89
CA HIS A 94 2.78 11.80 -0.68
C HIS A 94 4.16 12.14 -0.14
N GLN A 95 4.96 11.11 0.15
CA GLN A 95 6.25 11.23 0.82
C GLN A 95 7.19 12.28 0.19
N ASN A 96 7.35 12.27 -1.14
CA ASN A 96 8.27 13.17 -1.83
C ASN A 96 7.72 14.60 -1.99
N ASP A 97 6.39 14.75 -1.99
CA ASP A 97 5.72 16.03 -2.21
C ASP A 97 5.43 16.77 -0.89
N PHE A 98 5.65 16.13 0.25
CA PHE A 98 5.31 16.68 1.57
C PHE A 98 6.48 17.44 2.19
N THR A 99 6.24 18.71 2.49
CA THR A 99 7.09 19.52 3.38
C THR A 99 6.29 20.00 4.57
N GLU A 100 6.96 20.22 5.71
CA GLU A 100 6.30 20.74 6.91
C GLU A 100 5.67 22.10 6.65
N ASP A 101 6.37 22.99 5.94
CA ASP A 101 5.88 24.30 5.55
C ASP A 101 4.61 24.21 4.69
N SER A 102 4.55 23.26 3.74
CA SER A 102 3.36 23.10 2.89
C SER A 102 2.09 22.77 3.70
N LEU A 103 2.23 22.00 4.79
CA LEU A 103 1.11 21.70 5.66
C LEU A 103 0.76 22.89 6.55
N VAL A 104 1.77 23.57 7.09
CA VAL A 104 1.57 24.75 7.94
C VAL A 104 0.83 25.84 7.17
N ASP A 105 1.25 26.12 5.94
CA ASP A 105 0.61 27.13 5.10
C ASP A 105 -0.82 26.73 4.74
N CYS A 106 -1.07 25.44 4.46
CA CYS A 106 -2.41 24.93 4.27
C CYS A 106 -3.29 25.09 5.52
N LEU A 107 -2.77 24.80 6.72
CA LEU A 107 -3.52 24.95 7.97
C LEU A 107 -3.80 26.42 8.30
N ARG A 108 -2.88 27.35 7.98
CA ARG A 108 -3.09 28.80 8.12
C ARG A 108 -4.20 29.28 7.20
N ASP A 109 -4.11 28.94 5.93
CA ASP A 109 -5.14 29.27 4.94
C ASP A 109 -6.51 28.65 5.29
N PHE A 110 -6.52 27.42 5.82
CA PHE A 110 -7.75 26.78 6.30
C PHE A 110 -8.34 27.44 7.55
N ALA A 111 -7.51 28.06 8.39
CA ALA A 111 -7.93 28.77 9.60
C ALA A 111 -8.47 30.18 9.35
N GLU A 112 -8.43 30.68 8.10
CA GLU A 112 -8.98 32.00 7.76
C GLU A 112 -10.50 32.06 8.00
N PRO A 113 -11.04 33.17 8.55
CA PRO A 113 -12.47 33.28 8.88
C PRO A 113 -13.41 32.98 7.71
N ALA A 114 -13.00 33.32 6.48
CA ALA A 114 -13.79 33.08 5.28
C ALA A 114 -14.06 31.58 5.02
N LYS A 115 -13.09 30.70 5.33
CA LYS A 115 -13.24 29.25 5.16
C LYS A 115 -13.96 28.61 6.34
N LEU A 116 -13.70 29.10 7.55
CA LEU A 116 -14.41 28.63 8.75
C LEU A 116 -15.91 28.98 8.71
N ALA A 117 -16.28 30.08 8.04
CA ALA A 117 -17.67 30.46 7.83
C ALA A 117 -18.49 29.44 7.00
N GLU A 118 -17.83 28.53 6.27
CA GLU A 118 -18.51 27.40 5.61
C GLU A 118 -19.03 26.35 6.61
N ASN A 119 -18.65 26.44 7.89
CA ASN A 119 -19.11 25.59 8.99
C ASN A 119 -18.91 24.08 8.72
N VAL A 120 -17.75 23.73 8.17
CA VAL A 120 -17.42 22.35 7.79
C VAL A 120 -16.37 21.75 8.72
N ASP A 121 -16.64 20.53 9.16
CA ASP A 121 -15.68 19.74 9.94
C ASP A 121 -14.62 19.13 9.04
N ALA A 122 -13.37 19.40 9.37
CA ALA A 122 -12.19 18.94 8.66
C ALA A 122 -11.33 18.04 9.54
N VAL A 123 -10.77 17.01 8.92
CA VAL A 123 -9.95 15.99 9.56
C VAL A 123 -8.58 15.97 8.89
N LEU A 124 -7.55 16.05 9.71
CA LEU A 124 -6.17 15.84 9.32
C LEU A 124 -5.83 14.36 9.52
N LYS A 125 -5.33 13.71 8.47
CA LYS A 125 -5.09 12.28 8.43
C LYS A 125 -3.72 11.95 7.86
N PHE A 126 -3.07 10.94 8.43
CA PHE A 126 -1.97 10.21 7.79
C PHE A 126 -2.42 8.77 7.53
N GLU A 127 -2.41 8.39 6.25
CA GLU A 127 -2.61 7.01 5.82
C GLU A 127 -1.25 6.45 5.39
N PRO A 128 -0.73 5.40 6.05
CA PRO A 128 0.57 4.83 5.72
C PRO A 128 0.49 3.99 4.44
N PHE A 129 1.63 3.41 4.07
CA PHE A 129 1.74 2.45 2.98
C PHE A 129 0.69 1.33 3.07
N ILE A 130 0.06 1.06 1.93
CA ILE A 130 -0.81 -0.10 1.73
C ILE A 130 -0.49 -0.73 0.38
N LEU A 131 -0.48 -2.06 0.36
CA LEU A 131 -0.30 -2.85 -0.85
C LEU A 131 -1.20 -4.08 -0.80
N HIS A 132 -1.97 -4.29 -1.86
CA HIS A 132 -2.70 -5.54 -2.09
C HIS A 132 -2.00 -6.35 -3.17
N VAL A 133 -1.73 -7.60 -2.86
CA VAL A 133 -1.03 -8.53 -3.74
C VAL A 133 -1.88 -9.78 -3.90
N ARG A 134 -2.22 -10.12 -5.14
CA ARG A 134 -2.78 -11.43 -5.46
C ARG A 134 -1.64 -12.44 -5.54
N CYS A 135 -1.86 -13.62 -4.96
CA CYS A 135 -0.88 -14.69 -4.86
C CYS A 135 -1.36 -15.92 -5.62
N ARG A 136 -0.42 -16.67 -6.20
CA ARG A 136 -0.72 -17.90 -6.97
C ARG A 136 -1.23 -19.02 -6.08
N THR A 137 -0.61 -19.21 -4.92
CA THR A 137 -0.96 -20.26 -3.95
C THR A 137 -1.08 -19.70 -2.52
N LEU A 138 -1.66 -20.49 -1.63
CA LEU A 138 -1.69 -20.15 -0.20
C LEU A 138 -0.29 -20.12 0.41
N ALA A 139 0.61 -21.01 -0.01
CA ALA A 139 2.00 -21.02 0.45
C ALA A 139 2.74 -19.72 0.07
N ASP A 140 2.56 -19.25 -1.16
CA ASP A 140 3.11 -17.96 -1.62
C ASP A 140 2.58 -16.79 -0.77
N ALA A 141 1.28 -16.81 -0.47
CA ALA A 141 0.65 -15.80 0.38
C ALA A 141 1.18 -15.83 1.82
N GLN A 142 1.44 -17.01 2.39
CA GLN A 142 2.01 -17.18 3.72
C GLN A 142 3.45 -16.63 3.78
N ILE A 143 4.27 -16.88 2.74
CA ILE A 143 5.63 -16.34 2.64
C ILE A 143 5.58 -14.80 2.61
N LEU A 144 4.77 -14.23 1.72
CA LEU A 144 4.65 -12.78 1.59
C LEU A 144 4.11 -12.12 2.86
N HIS A 145 3.13 -12.74 3.50
CA HIS A 145 2.60 -12.30 4.79
C HIS A 145 3.68 -12.32 5.88
N ALA A 146 4.47 -13.40 5.98
CA ALA A 146 5.55 -13.50 6.95
C ALA A 146 6.61 -12.39 6.76
N LEU A 147 7.05 -12.16 5.52
CA LEU A 147 7.96 -11.05 5.18
C LEU A 147 7.37 -9.70 5.58
N SER A 148 6.08 -9.48 5.31
CA SER A 148 5.37 -8.25 5.64
C SER A 148 5.37 -7.98 7.14
N VAL A 149 4.99 -8.97 7.95
CA VAL A 149 4.94 -8.85 9.42
C VAL A 149 6.34 -8.64 10.00
N GLN A 150 7.35 -9.37 9.51
CA GLN A 150 8.75 -9.20 9.93
C GLN A 150 9.30 -7.81 9.57
N ALA A 151 8.89 -7.25 8.44
CA ALA A 151 9.25 -5.89 8.06
C ALA A 151 8.57 -4.82 8.94
N GLY A 152 7.52 -5.16 9.69
CA GLY A 152 6.81 -4.28 10.62
C GLY A 152 5.37 -3.96 10.20
N PHE A 153 4.87 -4.54 9.11
CA PHE A 153 3.47 -4.44 8.68
C PHE A 153 2.59 -5.43 9.46
N ARG A 154 2.43 -5.19 10.77
CA ARG A 154 1.77 -6.12 11.70
C ARG A 154 0.26 -6.30 11.48
N ASN A 155 -0.39 -5.39 10.76
CA ASN A 155 -1.82 -5.47 10.42
C ASN A 155 -2.05 -6.13 9.05
N SER A 156 -1.01 -6.79 8.53
CA SER A 156 -1.12 -7.55 7.28
C SER A 156 -2.01 -8.78 7.48
N GLY A 157 -2.65 -9.22 6.40
CA GLY A 157 -3.54 -10.38 6.47
C GLY A 157 -3.78 -11.03 5.12
N ILE A 158 -4.22 -12.28 5.15
CA ILE A 158 -4.53 -13.10 3.97
C ILE A 158 -6.06 -13.19 3.85
N THR A 159 -6.59 -12.95 2.65
CA THR A 159 -7.99 -13.18 2.31
C THR A 159 -8.05 -14.24 1.23
N ILE A 160 -8.89 -15.25 1.44
CA ILE A 160 -9.10 -16.37 0.52
C ILE A 160 -10.58 -16.41 0.16
N ARG A 161 -10.90 -16.31 -1.14
CA ARG A 161 -12.27 -16.38 -1.64
C ARG A 161 -12.38 -17.45 -2.71
N ARG A 162 -13.37 -18.33 -2.60
CA ARG A 162 -13.65 -19.34 -3.64
C ARG A 162 -14.17 -18.65 -4.91
N LYS A 163 -13.57 -18.94 -6.07
CA LYS A 163 -13.93 -18.40 -7.40
C LYS A 163 -14.59 -19.51 -8.25
N GLY A 164 -15.64 -20.14 -7.72
CA GLY A 164 -16.36 -21.21 -8.43
C GLY A 164 -15.46 -22.43 -8.75
N LYS A 165 -15.42 -22.81 -10.04
CA LYS A 165 -14.54 -23.89 -10.56
C LYS A 165 -13.09 -23.44 -10.79
N GLU A 166 -12.81 -22.14 -10.69
CA GLU A 166 -11.53 -21.51 -11.05
C GLU A 166 -10.52 -21.51 -9.89
N GLY A 167 -10.81 -22.28 -8.83
CA GLY A 167 -9.98 -22.32 -7.62
C GLY A 167 -10.33 -21.20 -6.65
N PHE A 168 -9.30 -20.55 -6.11
CA PHE A 168 -9.41 -19.52 -5.09
C PHE A 168 -8.74 -18.22 -5.52
N ALA A 169 -9.35 -17.08 -5.22
CA ALA A 169 -8.67 -15.79 -5.24
C ALA A 169 -8.00 -15.57 -3.88
N ILE A 170 -6.67 -15.45 -3.90
CA ILE A 170 -5.83 -15.37 -2.70
C ILE A 170 -5.14 -14.02 -2.70
N HIS A 171 -5.41 -13.20 -1.68
CA HIS A 171 -4.84 -11.87 -1.57
C HIS A 171 -4.13 -11.68 -0.24
N VAL A 172 -2.95 -11.06 -0.29
CA VAL A 172 -2.25 -10.52 0.87
C VAL A 172 -2.45 -9.02 0.86
N ALA A 173 -2.86 -8.48 2.00
CA ALA A 173 -2.89 -7.05 2.24
C ALA A 173 -1.75 -6.69 3.19
N VAL A 174 -0.80 -5.87 2.73
CA VAL A 174 0.34 -5.38 3.50
C VAL A 174 -0.03 -4.04 4.13
N ARG A 175 -0.12 -3.98 5.46
CA ARG A 175 -0.59 -2.81 6.22
C ARG A 175 0.09 -2.68 7.58
N CYS A 176 0.27 -1.46 8.06
CA CYS A 176 0.83 -1.20 9.39
C CYS A 176 -0.15 -0.43 10.30
N THR A 177 0.30 -0.09 11.50
CA THR A 177 -0.49 0.62 12.51
C THR A 177 -0.19 2.12 12.56
N LEU A 178 0.65 2.64 11.66
CA LEU A 178 1.26 3.98 11.75
C LEU A 178 0.28 5.15 11.46
N HIS A 179 -1.02 4.89 11.48
CA HIS A 179 -2.06 5.87 11.16
C HIS A 179 -2.06 7.08 12.10
N PHE A 180 -2.59 8.19 11.60
CA PHE A 180 -2.95 9.37 12.36
C PHE A 180 -4.28 9.88 11.86
N GLU A 181 -5.16 10.29 12.77
CA GLU A 181 -6.42 10.94 12.42
C GLU A 181 -6.80 11.87 13.56
N MET A 182 -7.05 13.14 13.23
CA MET A 182 -7.43 14.14 14.20
C MET A 182 -8.34 15.20 13.56
N PRO A 183 -9.47 15.55 14.21
CA PRO A 183 -10.24 16.71 13.79
C PRO A 183 -9.41 18.00 13.93
N VAL A 184 -9.52 18.88 12.95
CA VAL A 184 -8.92 20.23 12.92
C VAL A 184 -10.00 21.27 13.20
N THR A 185 -11.21 21.02 12.70
CA THR A 185 -12.42 21.76 13.05
C THR A 185 -13.49 20.83 13.60
N LEU A 186 -14.31 21.33 14.52
CA LEU A 186 -15.46 20.64 15.10
C LEU A 186 -16.61 21.64 15.31
N GLY A 187 -17.78 21.37 14.75
CA GLY A 187 -18.89 22.33 14.74
C GLY A 187 -18.51 23.63 14.03
N GLY A 188 -17.65 23.55 13.00
CA GLY A 188 -17.10 24.70 12.27
C GLY A 188 -16.07 25.55 13.01
N GLU A 189 -15.78 25.24 14.27
CA GLU A 189 -14.76 25.94 15.05
C GLU A 189 -13.40 25.25 14.93
N LEU A 190 -12.34 26.04 14.81
CA LEU A 190 -10.97 25.54 14.80
C LEU A 190 -10.56 25.09 16.21
N ILE A 191 -10.24 23.79 16.37
CA ILE A 191 -9.87 23.20 17.67
C ILE A 191 -8.35 23.09 17.86
N VAL A 192 -7.57 23.49 16.87
CA VAL A 192 -6.11 23.56 16.91
C VAL A 192 -5.65 25.01 16.92
N SER A 193 -4.63 25.32 17.73
CA SER A 193 -4.05 26.66 17.72
C SER A 193 -2.98 26.81 16.63
N PRO A 194 -2.69 28.03 16.15
CA PRO A 194 -1.60 28.28 15.21
C PRO A 194 -0.23 27.76 15.70
N ALA A 195 0.01 27.78 17.02
CA ALA A 195 1.23 27.24 17.61
C ALA A 195 1.33 25.70 17.48
N SER A 196 0.20 25.01 17.32
CA SER A 196 0.16 23.55 17.12
C SER A 196 0.49 23.14 15.69
N PHE A 197 0.38 24.02 14.70
CA PHE A 197 0.57 23.66 13.28
C PHE A 197 1.97 23.09 13.01
N LEU A 198 3.01 23.75 13.55
CA LEU A 198 4.39 23.29 13.43
C LEU A 198 4.59 21.90 14.10
N LYS A 199 3.95 21.67 15.25
CA LYS A 199 4.04 20.38 15.97
C LYS A 199 3.35 19.26 15.20
N LEU A 200 2.20 19.55 14.60
CA LEU A 200 1.46 18.59 13.76
C LEU A 200 2.26 18.26 12.49
N ALA A 201 2.84 19.26 11.84
CA ALA A 201 3.71 19.06 10.68
C ALA A 201 4.91 18.17 11.01
N ALA A 202 5.59 18.43 12.13
CA ALA A 202 6.71 17.61 12.60
C ALA A 202 6.31 16.17 12.95
N GLU A 203 5.17 15.95 13.63
CA GLU A 203 4.69 14.59 13.91
C GLU A 203 4.38 13.82 12.62
N LEU A 204 3.76 14.48 11.65
CA LEU A 204 3.41 13.88 10.36
C LEU A 204 4.64 13.59 9.50
N ARG A 205 5.64 14.48 9.49
CA ARG A 205 6.97 14.23 8.92
C ARG A 205 7.60 12.99 9.55
N GLY A 206 7.62 12.90 10.88
CA GLY A 206 8.14 11.74 11.59
C GLY A 206 7.37 10.45 11.30
N LYS A 207 6.06 10.50 11.02
CA LYS A 207 5.30 9.33 10.55
C LYS A 207 5.65 8.95 9.11
N MET A 208 5.83 9.93 8.23
CA MET A 208 6.30 9.72 6.86
C MET A 208 7.68 9.04 6.83
N ASP A 209 8.63 9.49 7.65
CA ASP A 209 9.96 8.87 7.76
C ASP A 209 9.90 7.42 8.23
N ARG A 210 9.13 7.16 9.29
CA ARG A 210 8.91 5.80 9.80
C ARG A 210 8.25 4.89 8.74
N ASN A 211 7.30 5.42 7.98
CA ASN A 211 6.63 4.70 6.91
C ASN A 211 7.61 4.32 5.79
N ALA A 212 8.42 5.26 5.32
CA ALA A 212 9.46 5.01 4.31
C ALA A 212 10.47 3.94 4.79
N ALA A 213 10.89 4.00 6.04
CA ALA A 213 11.80 2.99 6.62
C ALA A 213 11.17 1.57 6.62
N LEU A 214 9.86 1.45 6.89
CA LEU A 214 9.16 0.16 6.81
C LEU A 214 9.06 -0.35 5.37
N ILE A 215 8.75 0.53 4.40
CA ILE A 215 8.71 0.18 2.98
C ILE A 215 10.06 -0.36 2.54
N LEU A 216 11.15 0.34 2.84
CA LEU A 216 12.51 -0.07 2.47
C LEU A 216 12.87 -1.43 3.08
N ARG A 217 12.58 -1.64 4.36
CA ARG A 217 12.83 -2.92 5.02
C ARG A 217 12.06 -4.08 4.37
N PHE A 218 10.79 -3.86 4.02
CA PHE A 218 9.99 -4.85 3.31
C PHE A 218 10.53 -5.13 1.91
N PHE A 219 10.93 -4.08 1.19
CA PHE A 219 11.50 -4.22 -0.14
C PHE A 219 12.83 -4.99 -0.11
N ASP A 220 13.70 -4.70 0.85
CA ASP A 220 14.96 -5.42 1.03
C ASP A 220 14.73 -6.89 1.39
N ALA A 221 13.79 -7.19 2.29
CA ALA A 221 13.44 -8.56 2.64
C ALA A 221 12.88 -9.33 1.42
N LEU A 222 12.07 -8.68 0.60
CA LEU A 222 11.52 -9.25 -0.63
C LEU A 222 12.62 -9.54 -1.65
N LYS A 223 13.55 -8.59 -1.88
CA LYS A 223 14.72 -8.82 -2.73
C LYS A 223 15.57 -9.98 -2.22
N VAL A 224 15.88 -10.03 -0.92
CA VAL A 224 16.70 -11.11 -0.34
C VAL A 224 16.02 -12.47 -0.54
N LYS A 225 14.72 -12.57 -0.28
CA LYS A 225 13.98 -13.83 -0.39
C LYS A 225 13.85 -14.34 -1.83
N PHE A 226 13.71 -13.43 -2.78
CA PHE A 226 13.44 -13.75 -4.19
C PHE A 226 14.57 -13.30 -5.12
N ARG A 227 15.81 -13.20 -4.60
CA ARG A 227 17.01 -13.12 -5.43
C ARG A 227 16.97 -14.33 -6.37
N SER A 228 17.04 -14.07 -7.67
CA SER A 228 17.05 -15.09 -8.70
C SER A 228 18.01 -16.23 -8.33
N ASP A 229 17.59 -17.48 -8.45
CA ASP A 229 18.49 -18.66 -8.53
C ASP A 229 19.31 -18.62 -9.85
N GLY A 230 19.83 -17.44 -10.23
CA GLY A 230 20.35 -17.12 -11.56
C GLY A 230 21.84 -16.80 -11.61
N ASP A 231 22.55 -16.82 -10.48
CA ASP A 231 24.02 -16.58 -10.42
C ASP A 231 24.81 -17.84 -9.98
N GLY A 232 24.20 -19.02 -10.05
CA GLY A 232 24.78 -20.27 -9.55
C GLY A 232 25.48 -21.16 -10.58
N ASN A 233 25.60 -20.77 -11.86
CA ASN A 233 26.22 -21.65 -12.86
C ASN A 233 26.87 -20.89 -14.04
N ALA A 234 27.88 -20.06 -13.75
CA ALA A 234 28.72 -19.45 -14.79
C ALA A 234 30.24 -19.71 -14.61
N ASP A 235 30.70 -20.34 -13.53
CA ASP A 235 32.14 -20.56 -13.26
C ASP A 235 32.56 -22.04 -13.23
N ALA A 236 31.90 -22.90 -14.01
CA ALA A 236 32.26 -24.32 -14.08
C ALA A 236 32.41 -24.86 -15.51
N ILE A 237 32.86 -24.06 -16.47
CA ILE A 237 33.38 -24.56 -17.76
C ILE A 237 34.49 -23.62 -18.28
N GLN A 238 35.72 -23.80 -17.79
CA GLN A 238 36.98 -23.65 -18.55
C GLN A 238 38.19 -23.81 -17.61
N ALA A 239 38.54 -25.06 -17.32
CA ALA A 239 39.87 -25.44 -16.88
C ALA A 239 40.13 -26.89 -17.27
N ASP A 240 40.01 -27.19 -18.56
CA ASP A 240 40.70 -28.34 -19.16
C ASP A 240 40.87 -28.05 -20.66
N GLY A 241 42.12 -27.89 -21.09
CA GLY A 241 42.46 -27.52 -22.46
C GLY A 241 43.84 -26.85 -22.60
N ASP A 242 44.87 -27.70 -22.59
CA ASP A 242 46.14 -27.62 -23.32
C ASP A 242 47.09 -26.41 -23.12
N LEU A 243 48.16 -26.62 -22.35
CA LEU A 243 49.55 -26.84 -22.83
C LEU A 243 50.52 -27.15 -21.67
#